data_AF-A0A967P7Y7-F1
#
_entry.id   AF-A0A967P7Y7-F1
#
_cell.length_a   1.000
_cell.length_b   1.000
_cell.length_c   1.000
_cell.angle_alpha   90.00
_cell.angle_beta   90.00
_cell.angle_gamma   90.00
#
_symmetry.space_group_name_H-M   'P 1'
#
loop_
_entity.id
_entity.type
_entity.pdbx_description
1 polymer ?
#
loop_
_entity_poly.entity_id
_entity_poly.type
_entity_poly.pdbx_seq_one_letter_code
_entity_poly.pdbx_strand_id
1 'polypeptide(L)'
;MAVLPLDNLSPDPANAYFAAGMHEEILTQLSKISGLGVFARTTMNQYRGTDRSIFEIGRELGAAAVLEGSVRRAGERVRITAQLIDPETQAHLWSESYDRRLDDVFAVQEDIARRVVENLAATLSPSEDARISVRPTESLAAYDLYLRGRGAYFRFDAESNREAARLFEKALDLDPEYALAWAGLGDALAQRDGRFGYPHGETAEAAVRHAQRSIDLNPELAEGYKALGAAQYKLGRREQALAAFQKAVQFDPNNYEAWNGIATVNYNLGRFDESVRTSRNAARLAPNE
;
A
#
# COMPACT_ATOMS: atom_id res chain seq x y z
N MET A 1 15.05 -1.12 0.80
CA MET A 1 14.87 0.08 1.62
C MET A 1 13.68 -0.14 2.55
N ALA A 2 13.80 0.38 3.76
CA ALA A 2 12.72 0.44 4.72
C ALA A 2 12.04 1.81 4.65
N VAL A 3 10.72 1.84 4.77
CA VAL A 3 9.95 3.07 4.96
C VAL A 3 9.33 2.95 6.34
N LEU A 4 9.75 3.76 7.30
CA LEU A 4 9.23 3.67 8.65
C LEU A 4 7.85 4.32 8.76
N PRO A 5 7.00 3.86 9.70
CA PRO A 5 5.77 4.55 10.04
C PRO A 5 6.04 6.02 10.36
N LEU A 6 5.34 6.94 9.68
CA LEU A 6 5.48 8.37 9.94
C LEU A 6 4.93 8.74 11.31
N ASP A 7 5.65 9.57 12.04
CA ASP A 7 5.21 10.10 13.33
C ASP A 7 4.04 11.06 13.15
N ASN A 8 3.01 10.93 14.00
CA ASN A 8 1.92 11.90 14.07
C ASN A 8 2.29 13.03 15.04
N LEU A 9 2.68 14.18 14.49
CA LEU A 9 2.95 15.41 15.25
C LEU A 9 1.80 16.41 15.17
N SER A 10 0.61 15.96 14.78
CA SER A 10 -0.60 16.77 14.73
C SER A 10 -1.09 17.11 16.14
N PRO A 11 -1.64 18.32 16.37
CA PRO A 11 -2.19 18.69 17.67
C PRO A 11 -3.37 17.81 18.11
N ASP A 12 -4.18 17.35 17.15
CA ASP A 12 -5.31 16.46 17.38
C ASP A 12 -4.91 14.99 17.14
N PRO A 13 -4.95 14.14 18.18
CA PRO A 13 -4.65 12.70 18.08
C PRO A 13 -5.52 11.96 17.06
N ALA A 14 -6.72 12.46 16.75
CA ALA A 14 -7.58 11.86 15.74
C ALA A 14 -6.96 11.84 14.34
N ASN A 15 -5.89 12.62 14.08
CA ASN A 15 -5.14 12.59 12.82
C ASN A 15 -4.13 11.43 12.72
N ALA A 16 -4.07 10.52 13.69
CA ALA A 16 -3.16 9.37 13.61
C ALA A 16 -3.40 8.50 12.36
N TYR A 17 -4.67 8.36 11.91
CA TYR A 17 -4.96 7.66 10.66
C TYR A 17 -4.34 8.35 9.45
N PHE A 18 -4.21 9.68 9.46
CA PHE A 18 -3.68 10.44 8.34
C PHE A 18 -2.17 10.21 8.21
N ALA A 19 -1.43 10.21 9.32
CA ALA A 19 -0.01 9.85 9.33
C ALA A 19 0.22 8.40 8.87
N ALA A 20 -0.60 7.47 9.36
CA ALA A 20 -0.54 6.06 8.94
C ALA A 20 -0.92 5.88 7.46
N GLY A 21 -1.91 6.62 6.97
CA GLY A 21 -2.32 6.63 5.57
C GLY A 21 -1.26 7.25 4.66
N MET A 22 -0.63 8.34 5.07
CA MET A 22 0.46 8.97 4.31
C MET A 22 1.68 8.05 4.21
N HIS A 23 2.02 7.36 5.31
CA HIS A 23 3.05 6.33 5.31
C HIS A 23 2.74 5.24 4.28
N GLU A 24 1.50 4.74 4.25
CA GLU A 24 1.08 3.75 3.26
C GLU A 24 1.21 4.26 1.84
N GLU A 25 0.72 5.47 1.54
CA GLU A 25 0.74 6.01 0.18
C GLU A 25 2.17 6.25 -0.33
N ILE A 26 3.07 6.74 0.52
CA ILE A 26 4.48 6.88 0.16
C ILE A 26 5.12 5.51 -0.08
N LEU A 27 4.85 4.53 0.79
CA LEU A 27 5.33 3.16 0.62
C LEU A 27 4.83 2.57 -0.70
N THR A 28 3.54 2.74 -1.03
CA THR A 28 2.91 2.29 -2.27
C THR A 28 3.47 2.99 -3.51
N GLN A 29 3.81 4.27 -3.47
CA GLN A 29 4.46 4.92 -4.61
C GLN A 29 5.87 4.37 -4.85
N LEU A 30 6.62 4.16 -3.78
CA LEU A 30 7.97 3.59 -3.86
C LEU A 30 7.95 2.11 -4.28
N SER A 31 6.93 1.34 -3.89
CA SER A 31 6.82 -0.09 -4.20
C SER A 31 6.68 -0.36 -5.70
N LYS A 32 6.07 0.57 -6.44
CA LYS A 32 5.91 0.50 -7.91
C LYS A 32 7.22 0.59 -8.69
N ILE A 33 8.31 1.00 -8.04
CA ILE A 33 9.62 1.23 -8.68
C ILE A 33 10.45 -0.04 -8.57
N SER A 34 10.65 -0.73 -9.70
CA SER A 34 11.33 -2.02 -9.75
C SER A 34 12.80 -1.97 -9.30
N GLY A 35 13.45 -0.83 -9.48
CA GLY A 35 14.81 -0.56 -8.99
C GLY A 35 14.91 -0.47 -7.45
N LEU A 36 13.78 -0.37 -6.74
CA LEU A 36 13.74 -0.30 -5.28
C LEU A 36 13.18 -1.61 -4.72
N GLY A 37 13.91 -2.29 -3.84
CA GLY A 37 13.32 -3.34 -3.01
C GLY A 37 12.68 -2.69 -1.79
N VAL A 38 11.36 -2.60 -1.71
CA VAL A 38 10.66 -1.93 -0.60
C VAL A 38 10.06 -2.97 0.35
N PHE A 39 10.37 -2.89 1.65
CA PHE A 39 9.78 -3.81 2.62
C PHE A 39 8.28 -3.55 2.81
N ALA A 40 7.53 -4.61 3.08
CA ALA A 40 6.09 -4.59 3.26
C ALA A 40 5.68 -3.74 4.46
N ARG A 41 4.52 -3.07 4.34
CA ARG A 41 3.89 -2.27 5.39
C ARG A 41 3.79 -3.00 6.74
N THR A 42 3.42 -4.27 6.73
CA THR A 42 3.30 -5.11 7.92
C THR A 42 4.64 -5.31 8.65
N THR A 43 5.72 -5.53 7.91
CA THR A 43 7.08 -5.55 8.46
C THR A 43 7.45 -4.19 9.04
N MET A 44 7.13 -3.08 8.37
CA MET A 44 7.45 -1.74 8.86
C MET A 44 6.67 -1.37 10.12
N ASN A 45 5.42 -1.83 10.25
CA ASN A 45 4.58 -1.54 11.41
C ASN A 45 5.13 -2.08 12.73
N GLN A 46 6.00 -3.09 12.72
CA GLN A 46 6.64 -3.60 13.95
C GLN A 46 7.57 -2.55 14.59
N TYR A 47 8.03 -1.56 13.82
CA TYR A 47 8.88 -0.46 14.29
C TYR A 47 8.09 0.79 14.68
N ARG A 48 6.74 0.74 14.67
CA ARG A 48 5.92 1.89 15.08
C ARG A 48 6.16 2.22 16.55
N GLY A 49 6.64 3.42 16.83
CA GLY A 49 6.92 3.88 18.20
C GLY A 49 8.02 3.07 18.90
N THR A 50 8.94 2.49 18.13
CA THR A 50 10.11 1.78 18.68
C THR A 50 11.19 2.76 19.12
N ASP A 51 11.97 2.39 20.14
CA ASP A 51 13.18 3.13 20.56
C ASP A 51 14.45 2.64 19.85
N ARG A 52 14.33 1.69 18.91
CA ARG A 52 15.46 1.14 18.17
C ARG A 52 16.05 2.18 17.22
N SER A 53 17.37 2.21 17.15
CA SER A 53 18.08 3.11 16.25
C SER A 53 17.94 2.69 14.78
N ILE A 54 18.09 3.65 13.87
CA ILE A 54 18.10 3.40 12.41
C ILE A 54 19.17 2.40 12.00
N PHE A 55 20.33 2.41 12.68
CA PHE A 55 21.38 1.41 12.48
C PHE A 55 20.91 -0.01 12.81
N GLU A 56 20.25 -0.21 13.95
CA GLU A 56 19.74 -1.52 14.36
C GLU A 56 18.67 -2.03 13.39
N ILE A 57 17.73 -1.15 13.00
CA ILE A 57 16.65 -1.49 12.07
C ILE A 57 17.22 -1.83 10.70
N GLY A 58 18.12 -0.99 10.16
CA GLY A 58 18.73 -1.21 8.86
C GLY A 58 19.54 -2.51 8.81
N ARG A 59 20.30 -2.81 9.87
CA ARG A 59 21.06 -4.06 9.99
C ARG A 59 20.17 -5.29 10.11
N GLU A 60 19.09 -5.22 10.89
CA GLU A 60 18.14 -6.33 11.05
C GLU A 60 17.47 -6.70 9.72
N LEU A 61 17.05 -5.68 8.96
CA LEU A 61 16.37 -5.88 7.69
C LEU A 61 17.32 -6.10 6.51
N GLY A 62 18.61 -5.77 6.65
CA GLY A 62 19.52 -5.65 5.51
C GLY A 62 19.09 -4.54 4.55
N ALA A 63 18.55 -3.45 5.08
CA ALA A 63 18.08 -2.32 4.29
C ALA A 63 19.27 -1.43 3.87
N ALA A 64 19.43 -1.16 2.57
CA ALA A 64 20.44 -0.22 2.07
C ALA A 64 20.13 1.26 2.40
N ALA A 65 18.88 1.56 2.72
CA ALA A 65 18.43 2.89 3.10
C ALA A 65 17.15 2.79 3.94
N VAL A 66 16.95 3.77 4.81
CA VAL A 66 15.76 3.91 5.65
C VAL A 66 15.15 5.29 5.41
N LEU A 67 13.87 5.33 5.04
CA LEU A 67 13.07 6.54 4.95
C LEU A 67 12.27 6.69 6.25
N GLU A 68 12.51 7.76 6.99
CA GLU A 68 11.72 8.13 8.17
C GLU A 68 11.08 9.51 8.00
N GLY A 69 10.15 9.86 8.88
CA GLY A 69 9.50 11.14 8.77
C GLY A 69 8.37 11.36 9.75
N SER A 70 7.73 12.52 9.61
CA SER A 70 6.61 12.94 10.43
C SER A 70 5.57 13.71 9.64
N VAL A 71 4.33 13.66 10.11
CA VAL A 71 3.21 14.39 9.55
C VAL A 71 2.54 15.20 10.65
N ARG A 72 2.29 16.48 10.36
CA ARG A 72 1.47 17.37 11.18
C ARG A 72 0.36 17.95 10.33
N ARG A 73 -0.88 17.64 10.67
CA ARG A 73 -2.06 18.20 10.01
C ARG A 73 -2.79 19.17 10.93
N ALA A 74 -3.18 20.32 10.38
CA ALA A 74 -4.02 21.31 11.03
C ALA A 74 -5.01 21.86 10.01
N GLY A 75 -6.23 21.30 9.99
CA GLY A 75 -7.24 21.58 8.98
C GLY A 75 -6.77 21.15 7.59
N GLU A 76 -6.71 22.10 6.66
CA GLU A 76 -6.22 21.89 5.29
C GLU A 76 -4.70 22.06 5.12
N ARG A 77 -3.97 22.46 6.18
CA ARG A 77 -2.51 22.57 6.12
C ARG A 77 -1.86 21.30 6.62
N VAL A 78 -0.89 20.82 5.87
CA VAL A 78 -0.10 19.63 6.19
C VAL A 78 1.36 20.00 6.12
N ARG A 79 2.10 19.68 7.19
CA ARG A 79 3.55 19.63 7.17
C ARG A 79 4.00 18.18 7.15
N ILE A 80 4.78 17.81 6.14
CA ILE A 80 5.40 16.50 6.01
C ILE A 80 6.91 16.70 6.06
N THR A 81 7.59 15.97 6.92
CA THR A 81 9.06 15.90 6.91
C THR A 81 9.44 14.48 6.54
N ALA A 82 10.35 14.34 5.59
CA ALA A 82 10.87 13.05 5.13
C ALA A 82 12.39 13.09 5.07
N GLN A 83 13.02 12.01 5.50
CA GLN A 83 14.48 11.90 5.59
C GLN A 83 14.92 10.52 5.13
N LEU A 84 15.86 10.49 4.19
CA LEU A 84 16.48 9.28 3.69
C LEU A 84 17.86 9.13 4.33
N ILE A 85 18.06 8.02 5.02
CA ILE A 85 19.22 7.77 5.87
C ILE A 85 19.92 6.50 5.40
N ASP A 86 21.26 6.56 5.31
CA ASP A 86 22.11 5.38 5.22
C ASP A 86 22.23 4.77 6.63
N PRO A 87 21.71 3.55 6.87
CA PRO A 87 21.72 2.98 8.20
C PRO A 87 23.12 2.56 8.68
N GLU A 88 24.09 2.33 7.80
CA GLU A 88 25.46 1.94 8.19
C GLU A 88 26.24 3.15 8.71
N THR A 89 26.19 4.26 7.97
CA THR A 89 26.93 5.49 8.30
C THR A 89 26.13 6.45 9.17
N GLN A 90 24.81 6.26 9.28
CA GLN A 90 23.84 7.17 9.89
C GLN A 90 23.79 8.56 9.23
N ALA A 91 24.38 8.71 8.03
CA ALA A 91 24.35 9.96 7.30
C ALA A 91 22.97 10.19 6.66
N HIS A 92 22.49 11.43 6.70
CA HIS A 92 21.35 11.85 5.90
C HIS A 92 21.79 11.94 4.43
N LEU A 93 21.22 11.06 3.60
CA LEU A 93 21.36 11.14 2.14
C LEU A 93 20.54 12.31 1.60
N TRP A 94 19.35 12.50 2.16
CA TRP A 94 18.44 13.59 1.83
C TRP A 94 17.47 13.87 2.99
N SER A 95 17.04 15.12 3.11
CA SER A 95 16.06 15.55 4.12
C SER A 95 15.31 16.77 3.60
N GLU A 96 13.99 16.74 3.70
CA GLU A 96 13.14 17.84 3.25
C GLU A 96 11.90 17.99 4.13
N SER A 97 11.40 19.23 4.22
CA SER A 97 10.16 19.56 4.90
C SER A 97 9.23 20.31 3.95
N TYR A 98 8.05 19.73 3.76
CA TYR A 98 7.00 20.24 2.91
C TYR A 98 5.95 20.89 3.78
N ASP A 99 5.76 22.20 3.61
CA ASP A 99 4.63 22.92 4.18
C ASP A 99 3.67 23.27 3.05
N ARG A 100 2.54 22.56 2.99
CA ARG A 100 1.64 22.59 1.84
C ARG A 100 0.18 22.54 2.28
N ARG A 101 -0.71 22.86 1.35
CA ARG A 101 -2.13 22.58 1.50
C ARG A 101 -2.39 21.10 1.17
N LEU A 102 -3.52 20.59 1.65
CA LEU A 102 -3.90 19.18 1.49
C LEU A 102 -4.17 18.80 0.03
N ASP A 103 -4.57 19.73 -0.82
CA ASP A 103 -4.71 19.54 -2.28
C ASP A 103 -3.38 19.24 -2.98
N ASP A 104 -2.28 19.80 -2.47
CA ASP A 104 -0.93 19.57 -2.99
C ASP A 104 -0.27 18.29 -2.44
N VAL A 105 -0.96 17.51 -1.59
CA VAL A 105 -0.35 16.37 -0.90
C VAL A 105 0.14 15.27 -1.85
N PHE A 106 -0.51 15.13 -3.00
CA PHE A 106 -0.10 14.17 -4.03
C PHE A 106 1.22 14.57 -4.70
N ALA A 107 1.44 15.87 -4.92
CA ALA A 107 2.71 16.37 -5.43
C ALA A 107 3.85 16.15 -4.43
N VAL A 108 3.56 16.19 -3.13
CA VAL A 108 4.55 15.85 -2.09
C VAL A 108 4.92 14.36 -2.15
N GLN A 109 3.95 13.46 -2.35
CA GLN A 109 4.22 12.03 -2.50
C GLN A 109 5.07 11.73 -3.73
N GLU A 110 4.74 12.37 -4.86
CA GLU A 110 5.51 12.27 -6.10
C GLU A 110 6.95 12.77 -5.90
N ASP A 111 7.12 13.96 -5.31
CA ASP A 111 8.43 14.54 -5.07
C ASP A 111 9.28 13.66 -4.14
N ILE A 112 8.70 13.16 -3.04
CA ILE A 112 9.39 12.21 -2.15
C ILE A 112 9.86 10.97 -2.94
N ALA A 113 9.00 10.39 -3.78
CA ALA A 113 9.37 9.22 -4.59
C ALA A 113 10.53 9.53 -5.55
N ARG A 114 10.49 10.68 -6.23
CA ARG A 114 11.57 11.14 -7.14
C ARG A 114 12.87 11.38 -6.39
N ARG A 115 12.83 12.06 -5.24
CA ARG A 115 14.01 12.32 -4.39
C ARG A 115 14.64 11.02 -3.89
N VAL A 116 13.84 10.04 -3.51
CA VAL A 116 14.36 8.72 -3.12
C VAL A 116 15.08 8.04 -4.28
N VAL A 117 14.49 8.04 -5.49
CA VAL A 117 15.12 7.48 -6.68
C VAL A 117 16.45 8.17 -7.00
N GLU A 118 16.46 9.50 -7.01
CA GLU A 118 17.64 10.32 -7.29
C GLU A 118 18.79 10.01 -6.32
N ASN A 119 18.50 9.99 -5.01
CA ASN A 119 19.53 9.81 -3.98
C ASN A 119 20.01 8.35 -3.86
N LEU A 120 19.20 7.37 -4.23
CA LEU A 120 19.61 5.97 -4.28
C LEU A 120 20.23 5.56 -5.62
N ALA A 121 20.38 6.51 -6.55
CA ALA A 121 20.82 6.25 -7.93
C ALA A 121 20.03 5.12 -8.61
N ALA A 122 18.75 4.97 -8.25
CA ALA A 122 17.86 4.01 -8.86
C ALA A 122 17.42 4.52 -10.24
N THR A 123 17.11 3.60 -11.16
CA THR A 123 16.56 3.97 -12.46
C THR A 123 15.04 3.99 -12.39
N LEU A 124 14.44 5.06 -12.90
CA LEU A 124 12.99 5.18 -13.09
C LEU A 124 12.68 5.09 -14.58
N SER A 125 11.97 4.06 -15.01
CA SER A 125 11.50 3.94 -16.39
C SER A 125 10.38 4.95 -16.67
N PRO A 126 10.14 5.34 -17.94
CA PRO A 126 9.03 6.23 -18.29
C PRO A 126 7.66 5.72 -17.84
N SER A 127 7.47 4.39 -17.78
CA SER A 127 6.21 3.80 -17.32
C SER A 127 6.04 3.92 -15.80
N GLU A 128 7.11 3.73 -15.03
CA GLU A 128 7.08 3.91 -13.57
C GLU A 128 6.89 5.38 -13.23
N ASP A 129 7.55 6.27 -13.97
CA ASP A 129 7.41 7.73 -13.87
C ASP A 129 5.95 8.18 -14.07
N ALA A 130 5.31 7.68 -15.12
CA ALA A 130 3.91 7.95 -15.39
C ALA A 130 3.01 7.45 -14.25
N ARG A 131 3.26 6.25 -13.70
CA ARG A 131 2.46 5.65 -12.62
C ARG A 131 2.59 6.38 -11.29
N ILE A 132 3.78 6.87 -10.92
CA ILE A 132 3.97 7.60 -9.65
C ILE A 132 3.39 9.01 -9.68
N SER A 133 3.24 9.59 -10.88
CA SER A 133 2.70 10.93 -11.10
C SER A 133 1.16 10.95 -11.19
N VAL A 134 0.49 9.78 -11.13
CA VAL A 134 -0.97 9.71 -11.20
C VAL A 134 -1.57 10.24 -9.90
N ARG A 135 -2.34 11.32 -10.04
CA ARG A 135 -3.20 11.78 -8.96
C ARG A 135 -4.37 10.80 -8.76
N PRO A 136 -4.61 10.29 -7.54
CA PRO A 136 -5.59 9.25 -7.32
C PRO A 136 -7.04 9.73 -7.32
N THR A 137 -7.29 10.99 -6.97
CA THR A 137 -8.63 11.61 -6.94
C THR A 137 -8.51 13.15 -6.92
N GLU A 138 -9.52 13.83 -7.48
CA GLU A 138 -9.70 15.29 -7.36
C GLU A 138 -10.41 15.70 -6.06
N SER A 139 -11.05 14.76 -5.36
CA SER A 139 -11.81 15.00 -4.14
C SER A 139 -10.99 14.69 -2.89
N LEU A 140 -10.54 15.73 -2.17
CA LEU A 140 -9.81 15.55 -0.91
C LEU A 140 -10.66 14.91 0.18
N ALA A 141 -11.97 15.13 0.15
CA ALA A 141 -12.89 14.47 1.07
C ALA A 141 -13.00 12.96 0.77
N ALA A 142 -13.00 12.57 -0.51
CA ALA A 142 -12.93 11.17 -0.89
C ALA A 142 -11.58 10.55 -0.48
N TYR A 143 -10.49 11.28 -0.68
CA TYR A 143 -9.15 10.86 -0.25
C TYR A 143 -9.07 10.63 1.27
N ASP A 144 -9.58 11.55 2.07
CA ASP A 144 -9.60 11.41 3.54
C ASP A 144 -10.38 10.17 3.99
N LEU A 145 -11.55 9.94 3.40
CA LEU A 145 -12.37 8.75 3.66
C LEU A 145 -11.65 7.47 3.25
N TYR A 146 -10.99 7.48 2.09
CA TYR A 146 -10.18 6.36 1.63
C TYR A 146 -9.05 6.03 2.60
N LEU A 147 -8.27 7.02 3.09
CA LEU A 147 -7.21 6.78 4.07
C LEU A 147 -7.75 6.20 5.38
N ARG A 148 -8.89 6.70 5.88
CA ARG A 148 -9.56 6.11 7.04
C ARG A 148 -9.99 4.66 6.76
N GLY A 149 -10.53 4.41 5.57
CA GLY A 149 -10.95 3.08 5.12
C GLY A 149 -9.79 2.10 5.08
N ARG A 150 -8.64 2.50 4.54
CA ARG A 150 -7.39 1.71 4.56
C ARG A 150 -6.93 1.41 5.97
N GLY A 151 -6.92 2.41 6.85
CA GLY A 151 -6.60 2.23 8.26
C GLY A 151 -7.51 1.22 8.96
N ALA A 152 -8.81 1.23 8.66
CA ALA A 152 -9.77 0.25 9.18
C ALA A 152 -9.58 -1.16 8.59
N TYR A 153 -9.37 -1.26 7.27
CA TYR A 153 -9.18 -2.52 6.55
C TYR A 153 -8.05 -3.38 7.15
N PHE A 154 -6.97 -2.74 7.58
CA PHE A 154 -5.79 -3.42 8.11
C PHE A 154 -5.90 -3.86 9.58
N ARG A 155 -6.98 -3.54 10.30
CA ARG A 155 -7.20 -4.05 11.67
C ARG A 155 -7.70 -5.50 11.71
N PHE A 156 -8.23 -5.99 10.59
CA PHE A 156 -8.54 -7.41 10.38
C PHE A 156 -9.56 -8.00 11.38
N ASP A 157 -10.58 -7.22 11.73
CA ASP A 157 -11.71 -7.67 12.54
C ASP A 157 -13.06 -7.32 11.86
N ALA A 158 -14.15 -7.92 12.35
CA ALA A 158 -15.47 -7.80 11.74
C ALA A 158 -16.02 -6.36 11.74
N GLU A 159 -15.77 -5.60 12.80
CA GLU A 159 -16.26 -4.23 12.94
C GLU A 159 -15.47 -3.30 12.02
N SER A 160 -14.14 -3.39 12.06
CA SER A 160 -13.25 -2.59 11.24
C SER A 160 -13.39 -2.90 9.74
N ASN A 161 -13.66 -4.14 9.36
CA ASN A 161 -13.95 -4.49 7.97
C ASN A 161 -15.24 -3.82 7.45
N ARG A 162 -16.31 -3.83 8.25
CA ARG A 162 -17.57 -3.13 7.89
C ARG A 162 -17.36 -1.63 7.79
N GLU A 163 -16.61 -1.06 8.73
CA GLU A 163 -16.27 0.36 8.71
C GLU A 163 -15.43 0.71 7.48
N ALA A 164 -14.43 -0.11 7.13
CA ALA A 164 -13.63 0.09 5.93
C ALA A 164 -14.50 0.11 4.67
N ALA A 165 -15.37 -0.87 4.49
CA ALA A 165 -16.29 -0.92 3.35
C ALA A 165 -17.17 0.33 3.28
N ARG A 166 -17.77 0.74 4.41
CA ARG A 166 -18.62 1.94 4.50
C ARG A 166 -17.85 3.23 4.18
N LEU A 167 -16.56 3.31 4.54
CA LEU A 167 -15.72 4.46 4.25
C LEU A 167 -15.35 4.51 2.77
N PHE A 168 -15.05 3.37 2.15
CA PHE A 168 -14.81 3.30 0.71
C PHE A 168 -16.07 3.65 -0.09
N GLU A 169 -17.25 3.16 0.31
CA GLU A 169 -18.53 3.54 -0.30
C GLU A 169 -18.76 5.05 -0.23
N LYS A 170 -18.55 5.68 0.94
CA LYS A 170 -18.66 7.13 1.05
C LYS A 170 -17.63 7.90 0.21
N ALA A 171 -16.42 7.35 0.06
CA ALA A 171 -15.42 7.95 -0.84
C ALA A 171 -15.93 7.92 -2.29
N LEU A 172 -16.56 6.82 -2.70
CA LEU A 172 -17.15 6.63 -4.02
C LEU A 172 -18.42 7.45 -4.26
N ASP A 173 -19.19 7.75 -3.21
CA ASP A 173 -20.32 8.70 -3.30
C ASP A 173 -19.83 10.13 -3.64
N LEU A 174 -18.61 10.48 -3.20
CA LEU A 174 -18.00 11.78 -3.47
C LEU A 174 -17.20 11.80 -4.79
N ASP A 175 -16.59 10.68 -5.15
CA ASP A 175 -15.84 10.51 -6.40
C ASP A 175 -16.02 9.08 -6.95
N PRO A 176 -16.99 8.87 -7.87
CA PRO A 176 -17.24 7.58 -8.50
C PRO A 176 -16.12 7.09 -9.43
N GLU A 177 -15.18 7.97 -9.79
CA GLU A 177 -14.01 7.65 -10.64
C GLU A 177 -12.78 7.30 -9.81
N TYR A 178 -12.90 7.28 -8.47
CA TYR A 178 -11.80 6.97 -7.57
C TYR A 178 -11.41 5.48 -7.59
N ALA A 179 -10.52 5.10 -8.50
CA ALA A 179 -10.12 3.72 -8.75
C ALA A 179 -9.58 2.98 -7.51
N LEU A 180 -8.81 3.64 -6.63
CA LEU A 180 -8.30 3.02 -5.39
C LEU A 180 -9.42 2.71 -4.39
N ALA A 181 -10.46 3.55 -4.29
CA ALA A 181 -11.60 3.29 -3.42
C ALA A 181 -12.42 2.07 -3.89
N TRP A 182 -12.58 1.90 -5.20
CA TRP A 182 -13.16 0.68 -5.78
C TRP A 182 -12.32 -0.57 -5.44
N ALA A 183 -10.99 -0.49 -5.55
CA ALA A 183 -10.09 -1.58 -5.17
C ALA A 183 -10.21 -1.90 -3.68
N GLY A 184 -10.21 -0.89 -2.82
CA GLY A 184 -10.36 -1.03 -1.36
C GLY A 184 -11.69 -1.67 -0.96
N LEU A 185 -12.79 -1.30 -1.63
CA LEU A 185 -14.09 -1.94 -1.41
C LEU A 185 -14.08 -3.41 -1.84
N GLY A 186 -13.47 -3.72 -3.00
CA GLY A 186 -13.25 -5.08 -3.48
C GLY A 186 -12.45 -5.91 -2.48
N ASP A 187 -11.34 -5.38 -1.96
CA ASP A 187 -10.51 -5.99 -0.92
C ASP A 187 -11.32 -6.28 0.36
N ALA A 188 -12.07 -5.31 0.87
CA ALA A 188 -12.85 -5.47 2.09
C ALA A 188 -13.92 -6.56 1.92
N LEU A 189 -14.56 -6.64 0.76
CA LEU A 189 -15.53 -7.68 0.40
C LEU A 189 -14.89 -9.07 0.24
N ALA A 190 -13.71 -9.15 -0.40
CA ALA A 190 -12.98 -10.42 -0.51
C ALA A 190 -12.46 -10.89 0.85
N GLN A 191 -11.99 -9.97 1.71
CA GLN A 191 -11.48 -10.29 3.04
C GLN A 191 -12.56 -10.90 3.94
N ARG A 192 -13.80 -10.37 3.89
CA ARG A 192 -14.91 -10.87 4.72
C ARG A 192 -15.55 -12.16 4.20
N ASP A 193 -15.35 -12.52 2.93
CA ASP A 193 -15.95 -13.73 2.37
C ASP A 193 -15.46 -15.01 3.10
N GLY A 194 -16.39 -15.76 3.70
CA GLY A 194 -16.09 -16.91 4.56
C GLY A 194 -15.40 -16.55 5.89
N ARG A 195 -15.47 -15.29 6.33
CA ARG A 195 -14.89 -14.77 7.58
C ARG A 195 -15.87 -13.82 8.27
N PHE A 196 -15.58 -13.40 9.51
CA PHE A 196 -16.34 -12.37 10.23
C PHE A 196 -17.86 -12.60 10.33
N GLY A 197 -18.31 -13.86 10.25
CA GLY A 197 -19.72 -14.24 10.25
C GLY A 197 -20.41 -14.22 8.88
N TYR A 198 -19.68 -13.97 7.79
CA TYR A 198 -20.20 -14.03 6.43
C TYR A 198 -19.93 -15.41 5.79
N PRO A 199 -20.94 -16.03 5.15
CA PRO A 199 -20.79 -17.21 4.32
C PRO A 199 -19.75 -17.07 3.20
N HIS A 200 -19.26 -18.21 2.72
CA HIS A 200 -18.37 -18.26 1.56
C HIS A 200 -19.15 -18.02 0.26
N GLY A 201 -18.61 -17.22 -0.64
CA GLY A 201 -19.19 -16.88 -1.94
C GLY A 201 -20.27 -15.80 -1.90
N GLU A 202 -20.69 -15.32 -0.72
CA GLU A 202 -21.74 -14.29 -0.60
C GLU A 202 -21.24 -12.92 -1.06
N THR A 203 -20.01 -12.55 -0.68
CA THR A 203 -19.46 -11.22 -0.96
C THR A 203 -18.43 -11.23 -2.09
N ALA A 204 -17.91 -12.41 -2.46
CA ALA A 204 -16.84 -12.52 -3.44
C ALA A 204 -17.24 -12.09 -4.87
N GLU A 205 -18.47 -12.35 -5.34
CA GLU A 205 -18.90 -11.85 -6.67
C GLU A 205 -19.04 -10.32 -6.69
N ALA A 206 -19.48 -9.71 -5.58
CA ALA A 206 -19.48 -8.25 -5.46
C ALA A 206 -18.04 -7.72 -5.45
N ALA A 207 -17.14 -8.37 -4.73
CA ALA A 207 -15.71 -8.02 -4.72
C ALA A 207 -15.11 -8.04 -6.12
N VAL A 208 -15.42 -9.04 -6.95
CA VAL A 208 -14.99 -9.10 -8.36
C VAL A 208 -15.48 -7.88 -9.14
N ARG A 209 -16.76 -7.51 -9.02
CA ARG A 209 -17.30 -6.34 -9.73
C ARG A 209 -16.61 -5.04 -9.35
N HIS A 210 -16.36 -4.82 -8.06
CA HIS A 210 -15.67 -3.61 -7.59
C HIS A 210 -14.21 -3.58 -8.01
N ALA A 211 -13.50 -4.71 -7.92
CA ALA A 211 -12.13 -4.81 -8.41
C ALA A 211 -12.05 -4.58 -9.93
N GLN A 212 -13.01 -5.11 -10.70
CA GLN A 212 -13.07 -4.87 -12.15
C GLN A 212 -13.35 -3.40 -12.44
N ARG A 213 -14.26 -2.74 -11.71
CA ARG A 213 -14.52 -1.31 -11.88
C ARG A 213 -13.27 -0.45 -11.62
N SER A 214 -12.46 -0.83 -10.63
CA SER A 214 -11.17 -0.21 -10.36
C SER A 214 -10.21 -0.33 -11.55
N ILE A 215 -10.10 -1.52 -12.14
CA ILE A 215 -9.27 -1.79 -13.32
C ILE A 215 -9.79 -1.04 -14.56
N ASP A 216 -11.12 -0.95 -14.74
CA ASP A 216 -11.72 -0.23 -15.87
C ASP A 216 -11.40 1.27 -15.81
N LEU A 217 -11.28 1.83 -14.60
CA LEU A 217 -10.90 3.23 -14.37
C LEU A 217 -9.39 3.45 -14.51
N ASN A 218 -8.58 2.51 -14.03
CA ASN A 218 -7.13 2.54 -14.18
C ASN A 218 -6.57 1.14 -14.48
N PRO A 219 -6.31 0.82 -15.77
CA PRO A 219 -5.81 -0.49 -16.21
C PRO A 219 -4.39 -0.82 -15.76
N GLU A 220 -3.66 0.11 -15.16
CA GLU A 220 -2.31 -0.11 -14.62
C GLU A 220 -2.28 -0.10 -13.08
N LEU A 221 -3.44 -0.13 -12.42
CA LEU A 221 -3.54 -0.09 -10.96
C LEU A 221 -3.35 -1.48 -10.36
N ALA A 222 -2.20 -1.69 -9.71
CA ALA A 222 -1.86 -2.96 -9.08
C ALA A 222 -2.90 -3.41 -8.04
N GLU A 223 -3.43 -2.47 -7.26
CA GLU A 223 -4.39 -2.69 -6.19
C GLU A 223 -5.71 -3.26 -6.71
N GLY A 224 -6.16 -2.82 -7.90
CA GLY A 224 -7.36 -3.35 -8.56
C GLY A 224 -7.17 -4.82 -8.94
N TYR A 225 -6.03 -5.16 -9.55
CA TYR A 225 -5.69 -6.55 -9.87
C TYR A 225 -5.47 -7.42 -8.65
N LYS A 226 -4.88 -6.88 -7.58
CA LYS A 226 -4.68 -7.60 -6.32
C LYS A 226 -6.02 -7.91 -5.66
N ALA A 227 -6.95 -6.93 -5.60
CA ALA A 227 -8.30 -7.13 -5.10
C ALA A 227 -9.06 -8.17 -5.95
N LEU A 228 -8.92 -8.13 -7.28
CA LEU A 228 -9.50 -9.10 -8.19
C LEU A 228 -8.96 -10.51 -7.92
N GLY A 229 -7.65 -10.66 -7.75
CA GLY A 229 -7.02 -11.94 -7.41
C GLY A 229 -7.56 -12.53 -6.11
N ALA A 230 -7.68 -11.70 -5.07
CA ALA A 230 -8.25 -12.11 -3.79
C ALA A 230 -9.71 -12.55 -3.92
N ALA A 231 -10.53 -11.81 -4.66
CA ALA A 231 -11.94 -12.14 -4.90
C ALA A 231 -12.11 -13.43 -5.71
N GLN A 232 -11.35 -13.61 -6.79
CA GLN A 232 -11.39 -14.82 -7.61
C GLN A 232 -10.92 -16.06 -6.83
N TYR A 233 -9.92 -15.89 -5.96
CA TYR A 233 -9.46 -16.96 -5.08
C TYR A 233 -10.57 -17.41 -4.13
N LYS A 234 -11.33 -16.47 -3.57
CA LYS A 234 -12.52 -16.77 -2.74
C LYS A 234 -13.63 -17.49 -3.50
N LEU A 235 -13.74 -17.29 -4.81
CA LEU A 235 -14.68 -18.05 -5.65
C LEU A 235 -14.12 -19.40 -6.11
N GLY A 236 -12.94 -19.80 -5.67
CA GLY A 236 -12.26 -21.04 -6.11
C GLY A 236 -11.75 -20.99 -7.56
N ARG A 237 -11.80 -19.81 -8.21
CA ARG A 237 -11.36 -19.58 -9.60
C ARG A 237 -9.84 -19.38 -9.65
N ARG A 238 -9.10 -20.42 -9.26
CA ARG A 238 -7.66 -20.38 -8.99
C ARG A 238 -6.81 -19.83 -10.13
N GLU A 239 -7.03 -20.25 -11.38
CA GLU A 239 -6.25 -19.75 -12.51
C GLU A 239 -6.53 -18.26 -12.80
N GLN A 240 -7.77 -17.81 -12.63
CA GLN A 240 -8.11 -16.38 -12.78
C GLN A 240 -7.49 -15.55 -11.65
N ALA A 241 -7.48 -16.08 -10.43
CA ALA A 241 -6.81 -15.46 -9.30
C ALA A 241 -5.29 -15.32 -9.55
N LEU A 242 -4.66 -16.38 -10.05
CA LEU A 242 -3.24 -16.39 -10.40
C LEU A 242 -2.90 -15.32 -11.43
N ALA A 243 -3.67 -15.25 -12.52
CA ALA A 243 -3.48 -14.26 -13.58
C ALA A 243 -3.63 -12.82 -13.06
N ALA A 244 -4.62 -12.57 -12.19
CA ALA A 244 -4.84 -11.26 -11.60
C ALA A 244 -3.68 -10.86 -10.66
N PHE A 245 -3.24 -11.75 -9.77
CA PHE A 245 -2.09 -11.43 -8.91
C PHE A 245 -0.78 -11.24 -9.71
N GLN A 246 -0.57 -12.02 -10.78
CA GLN A 246 0.56 -11.83 -11.69
C GLN A 246 0.54 -10.46 -12.37
N LYS A 247 -0.65 -9.94 -12.71
CA LYS A 247 -0.79 -8.56 -13.19
C LYS A 247 -0.51 -7.52 -12.13
N ALA A 248 -0.96 -7.74 -10.89
CA ALA A 248 -0.64 -6.84 -9.79
C ALA A 248 0.87 -6.67 -9.60
N VAL A 249 1.63 -7.78 -9.57
CA VAL A 249 3.10 -7.72 -9.40
C VAL A 249 3.85 -7.20 -10.64
N GLN A 250 3.19 -7.15 -11.80
CA GLN A 250 3.77 -6.50 -12.98
C GLN A 250 3.76 -4.96 -12.84
N PHE A 251 2.72 -4.40 -12.20
CA PHE A 251 2.59 -2.96 -12.00
C PHE A 251 3.20 -2.47 -10.67
N ASP A 252 3.20 -3.33 -9.66
CA ASP A 252 3.83 -3.12 -8.36
C ASP A 252 4.68 -4.36 -7.98
N PRO A 253 5.96 -4.39 -8.39
CA PRO A 253 6.83 -5.55 -8.15
C PRO A 253 7.16 -5.79 -6.68
N ASN A 254 6.88 -4.82 -5.80
CA ASN A 254 7.07 -4.95 -4.35
C ASN A 254 5.75 -5.16 -3.60
N ASN A 255 4.66 -5.53 -4.29
CA ASN A 255 3.38 -5.85 -3.67
C ASN A 255 3.43 -7.20 -2.94
N TYR A 256 3.65 -7.17 -1.63
CA TYR A 256 3.74 -8.37 -0.79
C TYR A 256 2.48 -9.24 -0.89
N GLU A 257 1.29 -8.64 -0.77
CA GLU A 257 0.03 -9.38 -0.78
C GLU A 257 -0.21 -10.11 -2.09
N ALA A 258 0.16 -9.51 -3.23
CA ALA A 258 0.04 -10.17 -4.52
C ALA A 258 1.04 -11.32 -4.68
N TRP A 259 2.30 -11.16 -4.23
CA TRP A 259 3.27 -12.27 -4.22
C TRP A 259 2.82 -13.43 -3.33
N ASN A 260 2.29 -13.14 -2.14
CA ASN A 260 1.71 -14.14 -1.25
C ASN A 260 0.50 -14.84 -1.92
N GLY A 261 -0.36 -14.07 -2.58
CA GLY A 261 -1.47 -14.58 -3.38
C GLY A 261 -1.02 -15.57 -4.47
N ILE A 262 0.03 -15.24 -5.23
CA ILE A 262 0.59 -16.13 -6.26
C ILE A 262 1.10 -17.44 -5.64
N ALA A 263 1.87 -17.35 -4.56
CA ALA A 263 2.39 -18.52 -3.87
C ALA A 263 1.27 -19.42 -3.35
N THR A 264 0.29 -18.83 -2.66
CA THR A 264 -0.87 -19.54 -2.14
C THR A 264 -1.66 -20.24 -3.25
N VAL A 265 -1.90 -19.57 -4.38
CA VAL A 265 -2.63 -20.17 -5.49
C VAL A 265 -1.85 -21.33 -6.12
N ASN A 266 -0.54 -21.17 -6.34
CA ASN A 266 0.30 -22.24 -6.88
C ASN A 266 0.33 -23.45 -5.97
N TYR A 267 0.46 -23.26 -4.65
CA TYR A 267 0.36 -24.34 -3.68
C TYR A 267 -0.96 -25.12 -3.81
N ASN A 268 -2.08 -24.40 -3.88
CA ASN A 268 -3.41 -24.99 -4.02
C ASN A 268 -3.65 -25.68 -5.38
N LEU A 269 -2.87 -25.35 -6.40
CA LEU A 269 -2.88 -26.01 -7.71
C LEU A 269 -1.90 -27.20 -7.78
N GLY A 270 -1.17 -27.51 -6.70
CA GLY A 270 -0.14 -28.55 -6.68
C GLY A 270 1.17 -28.15 -7.37
N ARG A 271 1.33 -26.87 -7.72
CA ARG A 271 2.52 -26.28 -8.36
C ARG A 271 3.55 -25.87 -7.30
N PHE A 272 4.09 -26.87 -6.59
CA PHE A 272 4.90 -26.64 -5.39
C PHE A 272 6.22 -25.92 -5.69
N ASP A 273 6.88 -26.24 -6.80
CA ASP A 273 8.13 -25.58 -7.18
C ASP A 273 7.92 -24.09 -7.48
N GLU A 274 6.85 -23.77 -8.22
CA GLU A 274 6.45 -22.38 -8.47
C GLU A 274 6.06 -21.67 -7.18
N SER A 275 5.34 -22.34 -6.28
CA SER A 275 4.98 -21.81 -4.97
C SER A 275 6.23 -21.44 -4.18
N VAL A 276 7.20 -22.34 -4.02
CA VAL A 276 8.45 -22.07 -3.29
C VAL A 276 9.21 -20.91 -3.93
N ARG A 277 9.30 -20.88 -5.26
CA ARG A 277 9.96 -19.78 -5.97
C ARG A 277 9.29 -18.43 -5.72
N THR A 278 7.96 -18.38 -5.72
CA THR A 278 7.23 -17.11 -5.49
C THR A 278 7.13 -16.71 -4.02
N SER A 279 7.09 -17.66 -3.10
CA SER A 279 7.18 -17.39 -1.66
C SER A 279 8.49 -16.68 -1.31
N ARG A 280 9.60 -16.94 -2.01
CA ARG A 280 10.86 -16.20 -1.80
C ARG A 280 10.74 -14.71 -2.10
N ASN A 281 9.93 -14.31 -3.09
CA ASN A 281 9.69 -12.89 -3.37
C ASN A 281 8.88 -12.24 -2.24
N ALA A 282 7.82 -12.91 -1.77
CA ALA A 282 7.04 -12.43 -0.62
C ALA A 282 7.91 -12.33 0.64
N ALA A 283 8.68 -13.36 0.97
CA ALA A 283 9.56 -13.40 2.15
C ALA A 283 10.68 -12.35 2.09
N ARG A 284 11.17 -11.96 0.91
CA ARG A 284 12.12 -10.84 0.78
C ARG A 284 11.48 -9.50 1.20
N LEU A 285 10.20 -9.33 0.92
CA LEU A 285 9.45 -8.09 1.22
C LEU A 285 8.96 -8.08 2.67
N ALA A 286 8.62 -9.25 3.21
CA ALA A 286 8.23 -9.44 4.61
C ALA A 286 9.00 -10.60 5.25
N PRO A 287 10.25 -10.39 5.70
CA PRO A 287 11.10 -11.46 6.22
C PRO A 287 10.62 -12.06 7.56
N ASN A 288 9.67 -11.40 8.22
CA ASN A 288 9.14 -11.79 9.53
C ASN A 288 7.73 -12.42 9.45
N GLU A 289 7.22 -12.69 8.25
CA GLU A 289 5.92 -13.34 7.98
C GLU A 289 6.08 -14.67 7.23
#